data_AF-A0A354PCC7-F1
#
_entry.id   AF-A0A354PCC7-F1
#
_cell.length_a   1.000
_cell.length_b   1.000
_cell.length_c   1.000
_cell.angle_alpha   90.00
_cell.angle_beta   90.00
_cell.angle_gamma   90.00
#
_symmetry.space_group_name_H-M   'P 1'
#
loop_
_entity.id
_entity.type
_entity.pdbx_description
1 polymer ?
#
loop_
_entity_poly.entity_id
_entity_poly.type
_entity_poly.pdbx_seq_one_letter_code
_entity_poly.pdbx_strand_id
1 'polypeptide(L)' 'MRLTTERPMSLNIKQEVARMKGMTISALREHFETVCLEPPRSHNRDWMIKKIAWRLQANEQGGLPERVTRKKLPMAD' A
#
# COMPACT_ATOMS: atom_id res chain seq x y z
N MET A 1 -1.56 -31.87 17.36
CA MET A 1 -0.63 -30.72 17.26
C MET A 1 -0.09 -30.67 15.84
N ARG A 2 -0.72 -29.92 14.93
CA ARG A 2 -0.21 -29.72 13.56
C ARG A 2 0.09 -28.24 13.37
N LEU A 3 1.37 -27.97 13.20
CA LEU A 3 1.94 -26.71 12.74
C LEU A 3 1.77 -26.67 11.22
N THR A 4 0.81 -25.90 10.73
CA THR A 4 0.78 -25.45 9.33
C THR A 4 0.07 -24.09 9.27
N THR A 5 0.78 -23.05 9.70
CA THR A 5 0.46 -21.68 9.29
C THR A 5 1.12 -21.45 7.94
N GLU A 6 0.46 -21.97 6.91
CA GLU A 6 0.88 -21.88 5.53
C GLU A 6 0.40 -20.55 4.93
N ARG A 7 1.28 -19.52 5.02
CA ARG A 7 1.57 -18.53 3.96
C ARG A 7 2.48 -17.41 4.50
N PRO A 8 3.79 -17.44 4.24
CA PRO A 8 4.67 -16.34 4.55
C PRO A 8 4.79 -15.36 3.37
N MET A 9 3.71 -14.72 2.89
CA MET A 9 3.80 -13.64 1.87
C MET A 9 2.56 -12.72 1.86
N SER A 10 2.19 -12.13 3.01
CA SER A 10 1.55 -10.81 2.97
C SER A 10 2.62 -9.82 3.36
N LEU A 11 2.91 -8.86 2.50
CA LEU A 11 3.84 -7.78 2.80
C LEU A 11 3.29 -7.10 4.05
N ASN A 12 3.90 -7.35 5.21
CA ASN A 12 3.34 -6.87 6.46
C ASN A 12 3.51 -5.35 6.46
N ILE A 13 2.46 -4.63 6.07
CA ILE A 13 2.48 -3.17 5.89
C ILE A 13 3.03 -2.49 7.15
N LYS A 14 2.82 -3.09 8.33
CA LYS A 14 3.40 -2.62 9.60
C LYS A 14 4.93 -2.70 9.63
N GLN A 15 5.53 -3.77 9.09
CA GLN A 15 6.98 -3.92 8.99
C GLN A 15 7.57 -2.96 7.96
N GLU A 16 6.92 -2.77 6.81
CA GLU A 16 7.40 -1.80 5.81
C GLU A 16 7.28 -0.36 6.35
N VAL A 17 6.20 -0.03 7.05
CA VAL A 17 6.06 1.26 7.77
C VAL A 17 7.16 1.44 8.81
N ALA A 18 7.50 0.40 9.57
CA ALA A 18 8.61 0.47 10.53
C ALA A 18 9.96 0.68 9.84
N ARG A 19 10.20 0.01 8.69
CA ARG A 19 11.40 0.20 7.87
C ARG A 19 11.50 1.63 7.33
N MET A 20 10.41 2.14 6.78
CA MET A 20 10.33 3.51 6.25
C MET A 20 10.52 4.58 7.33
N LYS A 21 10.09 4.34 8.57
CA LYS A 21 10.33 5.28 9.68
C LYS A 21 11.82 5.49 9.96
N GLY A 22 12.66 4.48 9.73
CA GLY A 22 14.11 4.57 9.88
C GLY A 22 14.86 5.16 8.67
N MET A 23 14.20 5.31 7.52
CA MET A 23 14.82 5.84 6.30
C MET A 23 14.94 7.37 6.31
N THR A 24 15.91 7.93 5.60
CA THR A 24 16.01 9.38 5.37
C THR A 24 14.91 9.86 4.41
N ILE A 25 14.64 11.17 4.37
CA ILE A 25 13.59 11.74 3.49
C ILE A 25 13.90 11.45 2.01
N SER A 26 15.18 11.50 1.62
CA SER A 26 15.62 11.19 0.25
C SER A 26 15.32 9.74 -0.13
N ALA A 27 15.67 8.78 0.74
CA ALA A 27 15.38 7.36 0.51
C ALA A 27 13.87 7.09 0.47
N LEU A 28 13.09 7.77 1.32
CA LEU A 28 11.62 7.71 1.30
C LEU A 28 11.03 8.21 -0.02
N ARG A 29 11.63 9.26 -0.59
CA ARG A 29 11.22 9.82 -1.88
C ARG A 29 11.57 8.89 -3.04
N GLU A 30 12.76 8.33 -3.09
CA GLU A 30 13.13 7.32 -4.10
C GLU A 30 12.22 6.10 -4.01
N HIS A 31 11.92 5.63 -2.80
CA HIS A 31 11.01 4.51 -2.58
C HIS A 31 9.57 4.87 -2.99
N PHE A 32 9.13 6.11 -2.72
CA PHE A 32 7.84 6.62 -3.19
C PHE A 32 7.76 6.63 -4.71
N GLU A 33 8.76 7.20 -5.39
CA GLU A 33 8.83 7.28 -6.86
C GLU A 33 8.85 5.88 -7.49
N THR A 34 9.48 4.90 -6.83
CA THR A 34 9.49 3.50 -7.28
C THR A 34 8.11 2.82 -7.14
N VAL A 35 7.41 3.03 -6.03
CA VAL A 35 6.12 2.36 -5.73
C VAL A 35 4.92 3.07 -6.35
N CYS A 36 4.92 4.40 -6.33
CA CYS A 36 3.84 5.23 -6.86
C CYS A 36 4.05 5.65 -8.32
N LEU A 37 5.28 5.55 -8.85
CA LEU A 37 5.64 6.02 -10.21
C LEU A 37 5.37 7.52 -10.43
N GLU A 38 5.23 8.28 -9.34
CA GLU A 38 5.00 9.72 -9.33
C GLU A 38 5.91 10.36 -8.27
N PRO A 39 6.39 11.60 -8.48
CA PRO A 39 7.13 12.33 -7.46
C PRO A 39 6.21 12.78 -6.31
N PRO A 40 6.68 12.77 -5.06
CA PRO A 40 5.89 13.27 -3.94
C PRO A 40 5.71 14.80 -4.06
N ARG A 41 4.45 15.26 -4.06
CA ARG A 41 4.13 16.70 -4.09
C ARG A 41 4.43 17.43 -2.78
N SER A 42 4.71 16.70 -1.70
CA SER A 42 4.93 17.26 -0.37
C SER A 42 6.07 16.54 0.34
N HIS A 43 6.91 17.30 1.06
CA HIS A 43 8.03 16.79 1.86
C HIS A 43 7.61 16.19 3.22
N ASN A 44 6.31 15.99 3.45
CA ASN A 44 5.82 15.41 4.70
C ASN A 44 6.09 13.90 4.75
N ARG A 45 6.97 13.49 5.68
CA ARG A 45 7.38 12.10 5.87
C ARG A 45 6.21 11.18 6.20
N ASP A 46 5.39 11.53 7.19
CA ASP A 46 4.26 10.70 7.62
C ASP A 46 3.24 10.50 6.49
N TRP A 47 3.07 11.52 5.66
CA TRP A 47 2.22 11.45 4.48
C TRP A 47 2.77 10.46 3.44
N MET A 48 4.07 10.53 3.11
CA MET A 48 4.70 9.60 2.17
C MET A 48 4.59 8.15 2.67
N ILE A 49 4.88 7.91 3.95
CA ILE A 49 4.81 6.57 4.56
C ILE A 49 3.40 5.99 4.45
N LYS A 50 2.37 6.77 4.82
CA LYS A 50 0.97 6.33 4.70
C LYS A 50 0.58 6.03 3.25
N LYS A 51 1.04 6.86 2.31
CA LYS A 51 0.71 6.72 0.89
C LYS A 51 1.37 5.48 0.27
N ILE A 52 2.64 5.23 0.58
CA ILE A 52 3.38 4.02 0.16
C ILE A 52 2.71 2.78 0.76
N ALA A 53 2.42 2.79 2.07
CA ALA A 53 1.71 1.71 2.75
C ALA A 53 0.37 1.39 2.07
N TRP A 54 -0.42 2.42 1.76
CA TRP A 54 -1.69 2.25 1.05
C TRP A 54 -1.50 1.70 -0.37
N ARG A 55 -0.46 2.14 -1.08
CA ARG A 55 -0.17 1.68 -2.44
C ARG A 55 0.28 0.22 -2.48
N LEU A 56 1.14 -0.18 -1.54
CA LEU A 56 1.55 -1.57 -1.38
C LEU A 56 0.36 -2.46 -1.03
N GLN A 57 -0.50 -2.01 -0.11
CA GLN A 57 -1.73 -2.73 0.25
C GLN A 57 -2.71 -2.81 -0.94
N ALA A 58 -2.84 -1.75 -1.73
CA ALA A 58 -3.67 -1.76 -2.94
C ALA A 58 -3.10 -2.69 -4.00
N ASN A 59 -1.78 -2.76 -4.18
CA ASN A 59 -1.14 -3.68 -5.13
C ASN A 59 -1.37 -5.14 -4.72
N GLU A 60 -1.30 -5.47 -3.42
CA GLU A 60 -1.55 -6.83 -2.91
C GLU A 60 -3.02 -7.25 -2.99
N GLN A 61 -3.96 -6.35 -2.70
CA GLN A 61 -5.39 -6.68 -2.77
C GLN A 61 -5.91 -6.79 -4.22
N GLY A 62 -5.00 -6.78 -5.20
CA GLY A 62 -5.28 -6.40 -6.56
C GLY A 62 -5.51 -4.91 -6.56
N GLY A 63 -4.70 -4.17 -7.33
CA GLY A 63 -5.08 -2.81 -7.70
C GLY A 63 -6.54 -2.87 -8.16
N LEU A 64 -7.26 -1.76 -8.15
CA LEU A 64 -8.51 -1.72 -8.90
C LEU A 64 -8.15 -1.42 -10.37
N PRO A 65 -7.70 -2.34 -11.25
CA PRO A 65 -7.99 -2.17 -12.65
C PRO A 65 -9.43 -2.68 -12.86
N GLU A 66 -10.31 -1.71 -13.07
CA GLU A 66 -11.22 -1.79 -14.21
C GLU A 66 -12.42 -2.75 -14.15
N ARG A 67 -12.94 -3.12 -12.97
CA ARG A 67 -14.33 -3.64 -12.87
C ARG A 67 -15.09 -3.15 -11.65
N VAL A 68 -15.38 -1.84 -11.61
CA VAL A 68 -16.73 -1.40 -11.18
C VAL A 68 -17.62 -1.37 -12.42
N THR A 69 -17.83 -2.53 -13.04
CA THR A 69 -18.95 -2.72 -13.96
C THR A 69 -19.75 -3.91 -13.47
N ARG A 70 -21.02 -3.64 -13.17
CA ARG A 70 -22.03 -4.45 -12.47
C ARG A 70 -21.89 -4.28 -10.95
N LYS A 71 -22.79 -3.61 -10.25
CA LYS A 71 -24.24 -3.52 -10.48
C LYS A 71 -24.76 -2.27 -9.76
N LYS A 72 -25.44 -1.38 -10.49
CA LYS A 72 -26.44 -0.52 -9.87
C LYS A 72 -27.45 -1.48 -9.22
N LEU A 73 -27.44 -1.59 -7.91
CA LEU A 73 -28.59 -2.10 -7.19
C LEU A 73 -29.31 -0.87 -6.63
N PRO A 74 -30.52 -0.53 -7.12
CA PRO A 74 -31.37 0.36 -6.38
C PRO A 74 -31.90 -0.46 -5.21
N MET A 75 -31.27 -0.36 -4.04
CA MET A 75 -32.01 -0.60 -2.80
C MET A 75 -32.72 0.71 -2.51
N ALA A 76 -33.83 0.92 -3.21
CA ALA A 76 -34.91 1.73 -2.69
C ALA A 76 -35.67 0.83 -1.70
N ASP A 77 -35.92 1.39 -0.52
CA ASP A 77 -36.87 0.91 0.49
C ASP A 77 -38.29 0.83 -0.10
#